data_AF-A0A660VGR7-F1
#
_entry.id   AF-A0A660VGR7-F1
#
_cell.length_a   1.000
_cell.length_b   1.000
_cell.length_c   1.000
_cell.angle_alpha   90.00
_cell.angle_beta   90.00
_cell.angle_gamma   90.00
#
_symmetry.space_group_name_H-M   'P 1'
#
loop_
_entity.id
_entity.type
_entity.pdbx_description
1 polymer ?
#
loop_
_entity_poly.entity_id
_entity_poly.type
_entity_poly.pdbx_seq_one_letter_code
_entity_poly.pdbx_strand_id
1 'polypeptide(L)' 'MTTRFLPVLLTALLSALPASAQLEPNSEADMLGPRGGSAISVVAHPLNPDQILVIKYTRGVFRSTDG' A
#
# COMPACT_ATOMS: atom_id res chain seq x y z
N MET A 1 14.95 13.14 -41.36
CA MET A 1 13.94 12.37 -40.61
C MET A 1 14.66 11.44 -39.64
N THR A 2 14.98 11.82 -38.39
CA THR A 2 15.54 10.85 -37.40
C THR A 2 15.53 11.31 -35.92
N THR A 3 14.95 12.46 -35.55
CA THR A 3 15.08 12.99 -34.17
C THR A 3 13.99 12.56 -33.18
N ARG A 4 12.98 11.78 -33.59
CA ARG A 4 11.87 11.34 -32.71
C ARG A 4 12.06 9.97 -32.05
N PHE A 5 13.14 9.25 -32.38
CA PHE A 5 13.40 7.92 -31.82
C PHE A 5 13.94 7.95 -30.39
N LEU A 6 14.77 8.95 -30.06
CA LEU A 6 15.38 9.09 -28.75
C LEU A 6 14.37 9.23 -27.59
N PRO A 7 13.33 10.09 -27.68
CA PRO A 7 12.37 10.22 -26.57
C PRO A 7 11.53 8.96 -26.36
N VAL A 8 11.15 8.25 -27.43
CA VAL A 8 10.33 7.03 -27.34
C VAL A 8 11.10 5.90 -26.66
N LEU A 9 12.38 5.74 -27.01
CA LEU A 9 13.26 4.74 -26.39
C LEU A 9 13.44 5.03 -24.89
N LEU A 10 13.59 6.30 -24.51
CA LEU A 10 13.77 6.70 -23.13
C LEU A 10 12.51 6.41 -22.29
N THR A 11 11.31 6.72 -22.79
CA THR A 11 10.06 6.44 -22.07
C THR A 11 9.83 4.94 -21.89
N ALA A 12 10.08 4.14 -22.93
CA ALA A 12 9.95 2.68 -22.86
C ALA A 12 10.93 2.07 -21.83
N LEU A 13 12.15 2.60 -21.75
CA LEU A 13 13.16 2.16 -20.78
C LEU A 13 12.76 2.48 -19.34
N LEU A 14 12.17 3.66 -19.08
CA LEU A 14 11.71 4.02 -17.74
C LEU A 14 10.49 3.21 -17.27
N SER A 15 9.57 2.86 -18.18
CA SER A 15 8.39 2.05 -17.82
C SER A 15 8.70 0.57 -17.55
N ALA A 16 9.87 0.10 -17.99
CA ALA A 16 10.31 -1.29 -17.78
C ALA A 16 10.99 -1.50 -16.41
N LEU A 17 11.20 -0.43 -15.63
CA LEU A 17 11.74 -0.53 -14.29
C LEU A 17 10.68 -1.14 -13.36
N PRO A 18 11.01 -2.15 -12.54
CA PRO A 18 10.10 -2.61 -11.51
C PRO A 18 9.79 -1.44 -10.56
N ALA A 19 8.52 -1.09 -10.45
CA ALA A 19 8.06 -0.11 -9.48
C ALA A 19 8.11 -0.74 -8.08
N SER A 20 9.22 -0.54 -7.38
CA SER A 20 9.34 -0.90 -5.97
C SER A 20 8.88 0.27 -5.12
N ALA A 21 7.80 0.09 -4.36
CA ALA A 21 7.43 1.02 -3.29
C ALA A 21 8.27 0.67 -2.05
N GLN A 22 9.36 1.42 -1.82
CA GLN A 22 10.08 1.35 -0.56
C GLN A 22 9.35 2.23 0.46
N LEU A 23 9.04 1.69 1.62
CA LEU A 23 8.53 2.46 2.75
C LEU A 23 9.58 3.48 3.21
N GLU A 24 9.17 4.72 3.48
CA GLU A 24 10.07 5.74 4.05
C GLU A 24 10.64 5.25 5.38
N PRO A 25 11.88 5.63 5.76
CA PRO A 25 12.44 5.31 7.07
C PRO A 25 11.44 5.68 8.18
N ASN A 26 11.19 4.76 9.13
CA ASN A 26 10.21 4.88 10.21
C ASN A 26 8.72 4.82 9.78
N SER A 27 8.41 4.35 8.57
CA SER A 27 7.03 3.98 8.19
C SER A 27 6.62 2.60 8.70
N GLU A 28 7.51 1.92 9.43
CA GLU A 28 7.16 0.68 10.11
C GLU A 28 5.97 0.94 11.04
N ALA A 29 5.02 0.01 11.03
CA ALA A 29 3.84 0.13 11.87
C ALA A 29 4.24 0.10 13.34
N ASP A 30 4.29 1.26 13.99
CA ASP A 30 4.49 1.32 15.42
C ASP A 30 3.23 0.85 16.16
N MET A 31 3.42 0.06 17.21
CA MET A 31 2.34 -0.41 18.08
C MET A 31 1.68 0.73 18.87
N LEU A 32 2.17 1.95 18.70
CA LEU A 32 1.68 3.20 19.28
C LEU A 32 0.55 3.89 18.50
N GLY A 33 -0.07 3.23 17.51
CA GLY A 33 -1.27 3.78 16.84
C GLY A 33 -2.28 4.33 17.86
N PRO A 34 -3.15 5.30 17.54
CA PRO A 34 -3.82 6.21 18.49
C PRO A 34 -4.62 5.56 19.64
N ARG A 35 -4.85 4.25 19.58
CA ARG A 35 -5.49 3.44 20.62
C ARG A 35 -4.53 2.44 21.32
N GLY A 36 -3.21 2.65 21.22
CA GLY A 36 -2.15 1.92 21.91
C GLY A 36 -2.10 0.41 21.62
N GLY A 37 -2.16 -0.01 20.36
CA GLY A 37 -1.89 -1.42 20.07
C GLY A 37 -1.88 -1.81 18.61
N SER A 38 -1.22 -2.94 18.32
CA SER A 38 -1.04 -3.50 16.98
C SER A 38 -2.26 -4.25 16.44
N ALA A 39 -2.44 -4.21 15.13
CA ALA A 39 -3.27 -5.14 14.39
C ALA A 39 -2.47 -6.41 14.11
N ILE A 40 -3.05 -7.59 14.37
CA ILE A 40 -2.40 -8.85 14.04
C ILE A 40 -2.72 -9.32 12.62
N SER A 41 -3.78 -8.76 12.01
CA SER A 41 -4.18 -9.05 10.64
C SER A 41 -5.09 -7.95 10.09
N VAL A 42 -5.02 -7.75 8.78
CA VAL A 42 -5.90 -6.87 8.00
C VAL A 42 -6.45 -7.69 6.83
N VAL A 43 -7.76 -7.64 6.62
CA VAL A 43 -8.46 -8.40 5.56
C VAL A 43 -9.31 -7.43 4.75
N ALA A 44 -9.06 -7.38 3.44
CA ALA A 44 -9.89 -6.63 2.49
C ALA A 44 -10.90 -7.56 1.80
N HIS A 45 -12.13 -7.09 1.59
CA HIS A 45 -13.13 -7.87 0.87
C HIS A 45 -12.76 -7.99 -0.62
N PRO A 46 -12.79 -9.20 -1.22
CA PRO A 46 -12.22 -9.43 -2.55
C PRO A 46 -12.99 -8.74 -3.69
N LEU A 47 -14.24 -8.34 -3.46
CA LEU A 47 -15.09 -7.67 -4.45
C LEU A 47 -15.49 -6.24 -4.04
N ASN A 48 -15.14 -5.81 -2.83
CA ASN A 48 -15.56 -4.51 -2.30
C ASN A 48 -14.38 -3.84 -1.56
N PRO A 49 -13.63 -2.94 -2.22
CA PRO A 49 -12.42 -2.36 -1.63
C PRO A 49 -12.71 -1.52 -0.38
N ASP A 50 -13.93 -0.99 -0.23
CA ASP A 50 -14.32 -0.16 0.92
C ASP A 50 -14.58 -0.98 2.19
N GLN A 51 -14.55 -2.32 2.09
CA GLN A 51 -14.76 -3.21 3.22
C GLN A 51 -13.42 -3.81 3.67
N ILE A 52 -12.84 -3.15 4.66
CA ILE A 52 -11.62 -3.61 5.33
C ILE A 52 -11.95 -3.99 6.79
N LEU A 53 -11.43 -5.13 7.24
CA LEU A 53 -11.51 -5.61 8.62
C LEU A 53 -10.11 -5.65 9.24
N VAL A 54 -10.01 -5.15 10.47
CA VAL A 54 -8.79 -5.17 11.29
C VAL A 54 -9.02 -6.10 12.48
N ILE A 55 -8.13 -7.08 12.66
CA ILE A 55 -8.21 -8.07 13.73
C ILE A 55 -7.16 -7.74 14.80
N LYS A 56 -7.59 -7.66 16.06
CA LYS A 56 -6.71 -7.43 17.22
C LYS A 56 -6.82 -8.59 18.22
N TYR A 57 -5.66 -9.05 18.70
CA TYR A 57 -5.52 -10.21 19.60
C TYR A 57 -6.45 -10.16 20.83
N THR A 58 -6.57 -9.00 21.50
CA THR A 58 -7.36 -8.84 22.75
C THR A 58 -8.56 -7.91 22.63
N ARG A 59 -8.84 -7.38 21.44
CA ARG A 59 -9.84 -6.30 21.24
C ARG A 59 -10.91 -6.66 20.21
N GLY A 60 -10.80 -7.79 19.52
CA GLY A 60 -11.79 -8.26 18.55
C GLY A 60 -11.54 -7.73 17.14
N VAL A 61 -12.63 -7.61 16.37
CA VAL A 61 -12.63 -7.23 14.95
C VAL A 61 -13.24 -5.85 14.78
N PHE A 62 -12.58 -4.99 13.99
CA PHE A 62 -13.02 -3.63 13.69
C PHE A 62 -13.20 -3.48 12.18
N ARG A 63 -14.25 -2.78 11.76
CA ARG A 63 -14.50 -2.45 10.34
C ARG A 63 -14.03 -1.04 10.05
N SER A 64 -13.37 -0.83 8.90
CA SER A 64 -13.05 0.50 8.39
C SER A 64 -14.33 1.32 8.14
N THR A 65 -14.23 2.64 8.29
CA THR A 65 -15.35 3.59 8.09
C THR A 65 -15.22 4.40 6.81
N ASP A 66 -14.05 4.39 6.19
CA ASP A 66 -13.62 5.28 5.12
C ASP A 66 -12.95 4.55 3.94
N GLY A 67 -12.95 3.22 3.96
CA GLY A 67 -12.26 2.38 2.98
C GLY A 67 -10.80 2.21 3.34
#